data_AF-A0AAW5JDV1-F1
#
_entry.id   AF-A0AAW5JDV1-F1
#
_cell.length_a   1.000
_cell.length_b   1.000
_cell.length_c   1.000
_cell.angle_alpha   90.00
_cell.angle_beta   90.00
_cell.angle_gamma   90.00
#
_symmetry.space_group_name_H-M   'P 1'
#
loop_
_entity.id
_entity.type
_entity.pdbx_description
1 polymer ?
#
loop_
_entity_poly.entity_id
_entity_poly.type
_entity_poly.pdbx_seq_one_letter_code
_entity_poly.pdbx_strand_id
1 'polypeptide(L)' 'MNTASIIYLLTAVLGFALAVAGVYVLLGVGWALLAAASSCFVAAAFIRRGLTSG' A
#
# COMPACT_ATOMS: atom_id res chain seq x y z
N MET A 1 12.43 10.15 -12.93
CA MET A 1 11.39 9.90 -11.90
C MET A 1 10.94 11.26 -11.40
N ASN A 2 9.68 11.61 -11.64
CA ASN A 2 9.16 12.94 -11.27
C ASN A 2 8.93 12.99 -9.76
N THR A 3 9.23 14.12 -9.11
CA THR A 3 9.05 14.31 -7.66
C THR A 3 7.62 13.98 -7.22
N ALA A 4 6.63 14.29 -8.08
CA ALA A 4 5.22 13.96 -7.85
C ALA A 4 4.96 12.44 -7.66
N SER A 5 5.59 11.58 -8.47
CA SER A 5 5.43 10.13 -8.35
C SER A 5 6.01 9.58 -7.04
N ILE A 6 7.13 10.14 -6.56
CA ILE A 6 7.77 9.72 -5.31
C ILE A 6 6.89 10.11 -4.11
N ILE A 7 6.35 11.33 -4.10
CA ILE A 7 5.48 11.81 -3.02
C ILE A 7 4.18 11.00 -2.97
N TYR A 8 3.64 10.64 -4.13
CA TYR A 8 2.43 9.81 -4.22
C TYR A 8 2.68 8.40 -3.68
N LEU A 9 3.81 7.78 -4.03
CA LEU A 9 4.22 6.48 -3.49
C LEU A 9 4.43 6.51 -1.97
N LEU A 10 5.10 7.54 -1.46
CA LEU A 10 5.31 7.71 -0.01
C LEU A 10 3.98 7.86 0.74
N THR A 11 3.06 8.68 0.22
CA THR A 11 1.71 8.86 0.79
C THR A 11 0.92 7.56 0.76
N ALA A 12 0.97 6.82 -0.34
CA ALA A 12 0.29 5.55 -0.48
C ALA A 12 0.80 4.53 0.53
N VAL A 13 2.12 4.38 0.67
CA VAL A 13 2.73 3.44 1.64
C VAL A 13 2.44 3.85 3.09
N LEU A 14 2.51 5.14 3.42
CA LEU A 14 2.19 5.65 4.75
C LEU A 14 0.73 5.42 5.15
N GLY A 15 -0.22 5.77 4.28
CA GLY A 15 -1.65 5.57 4.54
C GLY A 15 -2.00 4.09 4.75
N PHE A 16 -1.26 3.22 4.09
CA PHE A 16 -1.46 1.78 4.15
C PHE A 16 -0.89 1.12 5.39
N ALA A 17 0.32 1.52 5.79
CA ALA A 17 0.90 1.11 7.06
C ALA A 17 -0.01 1.54 8.23
N LEU A 18 -0.60 2.75 8.14
CA LEU A 18 -1.56 3.25 9.12
C LEU A 18 -2.87 2.46 9.12
N ALA A 19 -3.37 2.06 7.96
CA ALA A 19 -4.57 1.22 7.84
C ALA A 19 -4.34 -0.18 8.43
N VAL A 20 -3.21 -0.82 8.13
CA VAL A 20 -2.85 -2.14 8.70
C VAL A 20 -2.66 -2.04 10.22
N ALA A 21 -1.99 -0.99 10.71
CA ALA A 21 -1.82 -0.76 12.14
C ALA A 21 -3.16 -0.51 12.85
N GLY A 22 -4.06 0.28 12.25
CA GLY A 22 -5.41 0.51 12.78
C GLY A 22 -6.24 -0.77 12.85
N VAL A 23 -6.20 -1.60 11.80
CA VAL A 23 -6.91 -2.89 11.78
C VAL A 23 -6.33 -3.87 12.80
N TYR A 24 -5.00 -3.89 12.97
CA TYR A 24 -4.35 -4.70 14.00
C TYR A 24 -4.80 -4.30 15.41
N VAL A 25 -4.89 -3.00 15.69
CA VAL A 25 -5.31 -2.47 17.00
C VAL A 25 -6.80 -2.73 17.28
N LEU A 26 -7.69 -2.58 16.29
CA LEU A 26 -9.13 -2.73 16.49
C LEU A 26 -9.65 -4.17 16.44
N LEU A 27 -9.09 -5.01 15.55
CA LEU A 27 -9.70 -6.30 15.15
C LEU A 27 -8.72 -7.48 15.12
N GLY A 28 -7.46 -7.27 15.51
CA GLY A 28 -6.45 -8.32 15.69
C GLY A 28 -5.73 -8.78 14.43
N VAL A 29 -4.92 -9.86 14.57
CA VAL A 29 -3.96 -10.35 13.56
C VAL A 29 -4.63 -10.82 12.26
N GLY A 30 -5.81 -11.47 12.36
CA GLY A 30 -6.49 -12.03 11.17
C GLY A 30 -6.89 -10.96 10.16
N TRP A 31 -7.43 -9.84 10.63
CA TRP A 31 -7.80 -8.72 9.75
C TRP A 31 -6.58 -7.92 9.28
N ALA A 32 -5.51 -7.86 10.09
CA ALA A 32 -4.25 -7.25 9.68
C ALA A 32 -3.60 -7.99 8.50
N LEU A 33 -3.69 -9.32 8.46
CA LEU A 33 -3.20 -10.15 7.34
C LEU A 33 -3.99 -9.87 6.05
N LEU A 34 -5.32 -9.73 6.11
CA LEU A 34 -6.13 -9.38 4.94
C LEU A 34 -5.85 -7.96 4.45
N ALA A 35 -5.71 -7.00 5.37
CA ALA A 35 -5.30 -5.64 5.03
C ALA A 35 -3.92 -5.65 4.36
N ALA A 36 -2.94 -6.37 4.92
CA ALA A 36 -1.60 -6.52 4.35
C ALA A 36 -1.58 -7.26 2.98
N ALA A 37 -2.47 -8.23 2.76
CA ALA A 37 -2.57 -8.93 1.49
C ALA A 37 -3.16 -8.04 0.37
N SER A 38 -4.30 -7.38 0.63
CA SER A 38 -4.88 -6.39 -0.29
C SER A 38 -3.88 -5.29 -0.61
N SER A 39 -3.06 -5.00 0.38
CA SER A 39 -2.03 -4.00 0.31
C SER A 39 -0.92 -4.35 -0.69
N CYS A 40 -0.40 -5.57 -0.59
CA CYS A 40 0.61 -6.10 -1.49
C CYS A 40 0.10 -6.14 -2.96
N PHE A 41 -1.18 -6.45 -3.18
CA PHE A 41 -1.79 -6.44 -4.50
C PHE A 41 -1.84 -5.04 -5.14
N VAL A 42 -2.18 -4.00 -4.38
CA VAL A 42 -2.21 -2.62 -4.91
C VAL A 42 -0.80 -2.16 -5.28
N ALA A 43 0.21 -2.45 -4.44
CA ALA A 43 1.60 -2.14 -4.75
C ALA A 43 2.08 -2.87 -6.02
N ALA A 44 1.76 -4.16 -6.17
CA ALA A 44 2.07 -4.93 -7.37
C ALA A 44 1.39 -4.37 -8.63
N ALA A 45 0.13 -3.92 -8.51
CA ALA A 45 -0.60 -3.28 -9.61
C ALA A 45 0.04 -1.95 -10.02
N PHE A 46 0.52 -1.15 -9.05
CA PHE A 46 1.26 0.09 -9.34
C PHE A 46 2.59 -0.19 -10.04
N ILE A 47 3.36 -1.17 -9.57
CA ILE A 47 4.62 -1.59 -10.20
C ILE A 47 4.35 -2.03 -11.64
N ARG A 48 3.29 -2.82 -11.87
CA ARG A 48 2.89 -3.24 -13.21
C ARG A 48 2.50 -2.05 -14.10
N ARG A 49 1.77 -1.08 -13.57
CA ARG A 49 1.36 0.13 -14.30
C ARG A 49 2.55 1.03 -14.63
N GLY A 50 3.52 1.13 -13.73
CA GLY A 50 4.79 1.83 -13.95
C GLY A 50 5.68 1.15 -14.99
N LEU A 51 5.69 -0.19 -15.03
CA LEU A 51 6.42 -0.98 -16.04
C LEU A 51 5.76 -0.96 -17.43
N THR A 52 4.42 -0.93 -17.50
CA THR A 52 3.69 -0.88 -18.78
C THR A 52 3.64 0.51 -19.41
N SER A 53 3.87 1.58 -18.63
CA SER A 53 3.81 2.97 -19.12
C SER A 53 5.19 3.57 -19.44
N GLY A 54 6.26 2.76 -19.36
CA GLY A 54 7.60 3.12 -19.83
C GLY A 54 7.86 2.56 -21.22
#